data_AF-A0A7X0NJS3-F1
#
_entry.id   AF-A0A7X0NJS3-F1
#
_cell.length_a   1.000
_cell.length_b   1.000
_cell.length_c   1.000
_cell.angle_alpha   90.00
_cell.angle_beta   90.00
_cell.angle_gamma   90.00
#
_symmetry.space_group_name_H-M   'P 1'
#
loop_
_entity.id
_entity.type
_entity.pdbx_description
1 polymer ?
#
loop_
_entity_poly.entity_id
_entity_poly.type
_entity_poly.pdbx_seq_one_letter_code
_entity_poly.pdbx_strand_id
1 'polypeptide(L)'
;MPLGNLYQQIEQLSAEIVTLISEDTFENVSDKLALRLSLMKQLSEAVLLEGDDKAKNELREFLTKCQRDDDQQVEQLLAERTKVLADSQKQSKIKHAVNAYQQFSGN
;
A
#
# COMPACT_ATOMS: atom_id res chain seq x y z
N MET A 1 15.27 -4.60 -21.92
CA MET A 1 13.80 -4.43 -21.96
C MET A 1 13.53 -2.99 -22.34
N PRO A 2 12.55 -2.67 -23.22
CA PRO A 2 12.27 -1.28 -23.57
C PRO A 2 11.79 -0.47 -22.36
N LEU A 3 12.23 0.79 -22.21
CA LEU A 3 11.84 1.66 -21.09
C LEU A 3 10.32 1.77 -20.93
N GLY A 4 9.58 1.90 -22.03
CA GLY A 4 8.12 1.97 -22.01
C GLY A 4 7.45 0.73 -21.37
N ASN A 5 8.07 -0.45 -21.51
CA ASN A 5 7.55 -1.67 -20.88
C ASN A 5 7.77 -1.66 -19.36
N LEU A 6 8.87 -1.06 -18.88
CA LEU A 6 9.12 -0.90 -17.44
C LEU A 6 8.12 0.06 -16.81
N TYR A 7 7.83 1.20 -17.45
CA TYR A 7 6.80 2.13 -16.99
C TYR A 7 5.43 1.44 -16.86
N GLN A 8 4.99 0.72 -17.90
CA GLN A 8 3.70 0.02 -17.90
C GLN A 8 3.61 -1.05 -16.82
N GLN A 9 4.65 -1.86 -16.63
CA GLN A 9 4.65 -2.88 -15.57
C GLN A 9 4.59 -2.27 -14.18
N ILE A 10 5.27 -1.16 -13.94
CA ILE A 10 5.20 -0.43 -12.67
C ILE A 10 3.78 0.10 -12.46
N GLU A 11 3.16 0.70 -13.47
CA GLU A 11 1.78 1.21 -13.37
C GLU A 11 0.78 0.08 -13.10
N GLN A 12 0.91 -1.04 -13.79
CA GLN A 12 0.06 -2.21 -13.58
C GLN A 12 0.21 -2.74 -12.16
N LEU A 13 1.44 -2.89 -11.66
CA LEU A 13 1.67 -3.32 -10.28
C LEU A 13 1.10 -2.32 -9.27
N SER A 14 1.25 -1.01 -9.51
CA SER A 14 0.65 0.01 -8.64
C SER A 14 -0.86 -0.12 -8.58
N ALA A 15 -1.53 -0.33 -9.72
CA ALA A 15 -2.98 -0.54 -9.75
C ALA A 15 -3.40 -1.82 -9.02
N GLU A 16 -2.68 -2.94 -9.25
CA GLU A 16 -2.94 -4.21 -8.56
C GLU A 16 -2.76 -4.08 -7.03
N ILE A 17 -1.73 -3.36 -6.57
CA ILE A 17 -1.50 -3.11 -5.14
C ILE A 17 -2.66 -2.31 -4.53
N VAL A 18 -3.13 -1.25 -5.21
CA VAL A 18 -4.27 -0.45 -4.76
C VAL A 18 -5.53 -1.32 -4.65
N THR A 19 -5.80 -2.16 -5.65
CA THR A 19 -6.93 -3.09 -5.60
C THR A 19 -6.82 -4.04 -4.41
N LEU A 20 -5.66 -4.67 -4.21
CA LEU A 20 -5.46 -5.60 -3.10
C LEU A 20 -5.61 -4.94 -1.72
N ILE A 21 -5.14 -3.70 -1.57
CA ILE A 21 -5.34 -2.91 -0.35
C ILE A 21 -6.83 -2.65 -0.14
N SER A 22 -7.56 -2.22 -1.18
CA SER A 22 -9.00 -1.92 -1.08
C SER A 22 -9.88 -3.15 -0.82
N GLU A 23 -9.40 -4.34 -1.19
CA GLU A 23 -10.07 -5.62 -0.99
C GLU A 23 -9.61 -6.34 0.29
N ASP A 24 -8.86 -5.66 1.18
CA ASP A 24 -8.28 -6.22 2.41
C ASP A 24 -7.44 -7.51 2.18
N THR A 25 -6.92 -7.70 0.97
CA THR A 25 -6.23 -8.93 0.54
C THR A 25 -4.71 -8.72 0.59
N PHE A 26 -4.16 -8.76 1.80
CA PHE A 26 -2.77 -8.35 2.06
C PHE A 26 -1.70 -9.42 1.79
N GLU A 27 -2.07 -10.70 1.65
CA GLU A 27 -1.13 -11.83 1.58
C GLU A 27 -0.03 -11.67 0.53
N ASN A 28 -0.32 -10.98 -0.59
CA ASN A 28 0.63 -10.80 -1.70
C ASN A 28 1.06 -9.34 -1.92
N VAL A 29 0.62 -8.40 -1.08
CA VAL A 29 0.91 -6.97 -1.26
C VAL A 29 2.40 -6.69 -1.07
N SER A 30 3.05 -7.33 -0.10
CA SER A 30 4.47 -7.14 0.17
C SER A 30 5.36 -7.58 -0.99
N ASP A 31 5.07 -8.75 -1.58
CA ASP A 31 5.83 -9.28 -2.72
C ASP A 31 5.66 -8.41 -3.97
N LYS A 32 4.43 -7.92 -4.22
CA LYS A 32 4.17 -7.00 -5.33
C LYS A 32 4.86 -5.65 -5.15
N LEU A 33 4.88 -5.11 -3.93
CA LEU A 33 5.63 -3.89 -3.60
C LEU A 33 7.14 -4.08 -3.82
N ALA A 34 7.69 -5.23 -3.41
CA ALA A 34 9.10 -5.56 -3.63
C ALA A 34 9.44 -5.66 -5.12
N LEU A 35 8.58 -6.30 -5.92
CA LEU A 35 8.73 -6.37 -7.37
C LEU A 35 8.66 -4.98 -8.02
N ARG A 36 7.66 -4.17 -7.65
CA ARG A 36 7.52 -2.79 -8.13
C ARG A 36 8.77 -1.95 -7.85
N LEU A 37 9.32 -2.05 -6.63
CA LEU A 37 10.56 -1.37 -6.26
C LEU A 37 11.76 -1.85 -7.09
N SER A 38 11.86 -3.15 -7.36
CA SER A 38 12.91 -3.71 -8.22
C SER A 38 12.83 -3.12 -9.63
N LEU A 39 11.64 -3.05 -10.22
CA LEU A 39 11.43 -2.48 -11.56
C LEU A 39 11.73 -0.98 -11.59
N MET A 40 11.37 -0.22 -10.55
CA MET A 40 11.71 1.20 -10.45
C MET A 40 13.23 1.45 -10.42
N LYS A 41 13.98 0.58 -9.74
CA LYS A 41 15.45 0.63 -9.74
C LYS A 41 16.01 0.34 -11.13
N GLN A 42 15.54 -0.71 -11.78
CA GLN A 42 15.94 -1.05 -13.15
C GLN A 42 15.63 0.08 -14.14
N LEU A 43 14.45 0.69 -14.03
CA LEU A 43 14.06 1.83 -14.85
C LEU A 43 15.00 3.03 -14.62
N SER A 44 15.31 3.32 -13.36
CA SER A 44 16.21 4.42 -13.00
C SER A 44 17.61 4.21 -13.57
N GLU A 45 18.15 3.01 -13.45
CA GLU A 45 19.45 2.64 -14.01
C GLU A 45 19.45 2.76 -15.54
N ALA A 46 18.42 2.26 -16.21
CA ALA A 46 18.32 2.29 -17.66
C ALA A 46 18.23 3.73 -18.21
N VAL A 47 17.43 4.61 -17.59
CA VAL A 47 17.33 6.03 -17.97
C VAL A 47 18.65 6.78 -17.73
N LEU A 48 19.34 6.49 -16.62
CA LEU A 48 20.63 7.13 -16.33
C LEU A 48 21.72 6.73 -17.32
N LEU A 49 21.70 5.49 -17.81
CA LEU A 49 22.64 5.00 -18.82
C LEU A 49 22.45 5.65 -20.19
N GLU A 50 21.22 5.99 -20.58
CA GLU A 50 20.95 6.68 -21.86
C GLU A 50 21.43 8.14 -21.86
N GLY A 51 21.54 8.77 -20.69
CA GLY A 51 22.10 10.11 -20.53
C GLY A 51 21.20 11.25 -21.03
N ASP A 52 20.02 10.95 -21.59
CA ASP A 52 19.04 11.91 -22.09
C ASP A 52 18.32 12.68 -20.97
N ASP A 53 18.37 14.00 -21.01
CA ASP A 53 17.73 14.87 -20.02
C ASP A 53 16.20 14.84 -20.11
N LYS A 54 15.65 14.57 -21.30
CA LYS A 54 14.19 14.40 -21.46
C LYS A 54 13.74 13.13 -20.73
N ALA A 55 14.40 12.00 -20.98
CA ALA A 55 14.12 10.74 -20.27
C ALA A 55 14.26 10.86 -18.75
N LYS A 56 15.27 11.61 -18.26
CA LYS A 56 15.43 11.89 -16.81
C LYS A 56 14.27 12.70 -16.24
N ASN A 57 13.77 13.69 -16.97
CA ASN A 57 12.62 14.48 -16.53
C ASN A 57 11.34 13.63 -16.50
N GLU A 58 11.10 12.80 -17.53
CA GLU A 58 9.98 11.85 -17.55
C GLU A 58 10.04 10.88 -16.36
N LEU A 59 11.24 10.34 -16.07
CA LEU A 59 11.45 9.49 -14.90
C LEU A 59 11.13 10.22 -13.59
N ARG A 60 11.59 11.46 -13.43
CA ARG A 60 11.31 12.26 -12.23
C ARG A 60 9.82 12.48 -12.03
N GLU A 61 9.10 12.87 -13.08
CA GLU A 61 7.65 13.08 -13.02
C GLU A 61 6.93 11.80 -12.63
N PHE A 62 7.34 10.68 -13.23
CA PHE A 62 6.78 9.36 -12.95
C PHE A 62 7.00 8.91 -11.50
N LEU A 63 8.24 9.02 -10.98
CA LEU A 63 8.55 8.65 -9.60
C LEU A 63 7.84 9.57 -8.60
N THR A 64 7.70 10.86 -8.92
CA THR A 64 6.95 11.81 -8.09
C THR A 64 5.46 11.48 -8.05
N LYS A 65 4.88 11.01 -9.17
CA LYS A 65 3.51 10.47 -9.17
C LYS A 65 3.43 9.24 -8.27
N CYS A 66 4.32 8.27 -8.44
CA CYS A 66 4.33 7.05 -7.64
C CYS A 66 4.43 7.32 -6.14
N GLN A 67 5.27 8.29 -5.73
CA GLN A 67 5.41 8.69 -4.34
C GLN A 67 4.10 9.26 -3.78
N ARG A 68 3.44 10.18 -4.51
CA ARG A 68 2.16 10.74 -4.08
C ARG A 68 1.08 9.67 -3.92
N ASP A 69 1.03 8.74 -4.87
CA ASP A 69 0.08 7.62 -4.85
C ASP A 69 0.33 6.70 -3.63
N ASP A 70 1.60 6.49 -3.25
CA ASP A 70 1.99 5.68 -2.09
C ASP A 70 1.67 6.38 -0.77
N ASP A 71 1.94 7.69 -0.67
CA ASP A 71 1.60 8.50 0.51
C ASP A 71 0.09 8.43 0.80
N GLN A 72 -0.74 8.54 -0.24
CA GLN A 72 -2.19 8.41 -0.12
C GLN A 72 -2.61 7.02 0.36
N GLN A 73 -1.99 5.95 -0.13
CA GLN A 73 -2.31 4.58 0.30
C GLN A 73 -1.91 4.35 1.76
N VAL A 74 -0.78 4.89 2.21
CA VAL A 74 -0.35 4.81 3.60
C VAL A 74 -1.35 5.53 4.51
N GLU A 75 -1.82 6.71 4.14
CA GLU A 75 -2.84 7.44 4.89
C GLU A 75 -4.15 6.63 5.02
N GLN A 76 -4.59 5.97 3.94
CA GLN A 76 -5.78 5.12 3.95
C GLN A 76 -5.61 3.93 4.92
N LEU A 77 -4.49 3.21 4.83
CA LEU A 77 -4.17 2.08 5.72
C LEU A 77 -4.09 2.52 7.19
N LEU A 78 -3.53 3.70 7.47
CA LEU A 78 -3.47 4.25 8.83
C LEU A 78 -4.87 4.59 9.37
N ALA A 79 -5.75 5.13 8.52
CA ALA A 79 -7.13 5.42 8.88
C ALA A 79 -7.92 4.14 9.19
N GLU A 80 -7.77 3.10 8.35
CA GLU A 80 -8.39 1.78 8.56
C GLU A 80 -7.89 1.12 9.84
N ARG A 81 -6.57 1.12 10.07
CA ARG A 81 -5.97 0.61 11.31
C ARG A 81 -6.56 1.31 12.53
N THR A 82 -6.74 2.63 12.48
CA THR A 82 -7.33 3.40 13.59
C THR A 82 -8.77 2.98 13.86
N LYS A 83 -9.55 2.75 12.80
CA LYS A 83 -10.93 2.25 12.92
C LYS A 83 -10.99 0.86 13.57
N VAL A 84 -10.16 -0.07 13.09
CA VAL A 84 -10.08 -1.44 13.64
C VAL A 84 -9.69 -1.43 15.13
N LEU A 85 -8.72 -0.59 15.52
CA LEU A 85 -8.33 -0.44 16.92
C LEU A 85 -9.46 0.10 17.79
N ALA A 86 -10.19 1.11 17.31
CA ALA A 86 -11.34 1.67 18.02
C ALA A 86 -12.45 0.61 18.20
N ASP A 87 -12.72 -0.20 17.17
CA ASP A 87 -13.72 -1.25 17.24
C ASP A 87 -13.29 -2.41 18.16
N SER A 88 -12.01 -2.79 18.16
CA SER A 88 -11.46 -3.75 19.13
C SER A 88 -11.61 -3.27 20.57
N GLN A 89 -11.39 -1.98 20.84
CA GLN A 89 -11.60 -1.40 22.17
C GLN A 89 -13.08 -1.44 22.60
N LYS A 90 -14.01 -1.16 21.68
CA LYS A 90 -15.45 -1.29 21.94
C LYS A 90 -15.82 -2.73 22.26
N GLN A 91 -15.34 -3.69 21.47
CA GLN A 91 -15.57 -5.12 21.70
C GLN A 91 -15.05 -5.57 23.07
N SER A 92 -13.87 -5.10 23.48
CA SER A 92 -13.33 -5.37 24.82
C SER A 92 -14.25 -4.86 25.94
N LYS A 93 -14.77 -3.63 25.82
CA LYS A 93 -15.73 -3.06 26.79
C LYS A 93 -17.03 -3.87 26.84
N ILE A 94 -17.56 -4.28 25.69
CA ILE A 94 -18.76 -5.13 25.61
C ILE A 94 -18.52 -6.47 26.31
N LYS A 95 -17.39 -7.12 26.02
CA LYS A 95 -17.02 -8.40 26.67
C LYS A 95 -16.94 -8.26 28.19
N HIS A 96 -16.35 -7.18 28.69
CA HIS A 96 -16.31 -6.90 30.13
C HIS A 96 -17.70 -6.70 30.73
N ALA A 97 -18.59 -5.94 30.07
CA ALA A 97 -19.95 -5.74 30.51
C ALA A 97 -20.75 -7.06 30.53
N VAL A 98 -20.67 -7.86 29.47
CA VAL A 98 -21.32 -9.17 29.39
C VAL A 98 -20.83 -10.10 30.50
N ASN A 99 -19.52 -10.17 30.73
CA ASN A 99 -18.95 -10.98 31.81
C ASN A 99 -19.45 -10.53 33.19
N ALA A 100 -19.54 -9.22 33.43
CA ALA A 100 -20.08 -8.70 34.68
C ALA A 100 -21.55 -9.12 34.87
N TYR A 101 -22.39 -8.98 33.84
CA TYR A 101 -23.79 -9.42 33.91
C TYR A 101 -23.93 -10.92 34.16
N GLN A 102 -23.11 -11.77 33.52
CA GLN A 102 -23.11 -13.22 33.74
C GLN A 102 -22.68 -13.60 35.16
N GLN A 103 -21.74 -12.86 35.76
CA GLN A 103 -21.33 -13.07 37.15
C GLN A 103 -22.44 -12.70 38.15
N PHE A 104 -23.30 -11.72 37.81
CA PHE A 104 -24.42 -11.31 38.65
C PHE A 104 -25.71 -12.12 38.42
N SER A 105 -25.92 -12.70 37.23
CA SER A 105 -27.12 -13.50 36.91
C SER A 105 -26.98 -15.00 37.22
N GLY A 106 -25.82 -15.43 37.75
CA GLY A 106 -25.52 -16.83 38.08
C GLY A 106 -25.68 -17.20 39.57
N ASN A 107 -26.21 -16.30 40.39
CA ASN A 107 -26.71 -16.55 41.76
C ASN A 107 -28.24 -16.48 41.79
#